data_AF-A0A373CPV4-F1
#
_entry.id   AF-A0A373CPV4-F1
#
_cell.length_a   1.000
_cell.length_b   1.000
_cell.length_c   1.000
_cell.angle_alpha   90.00
_cell.angle_beta   90.00
_cell.angle_gamma   90.00
#
_symmetry.space_group_name_H-M   'P 1'
#
loop_
_entity.id
_entity.type
_entity.pdbx_description
1 polymer ?
#
loop_
_entity_poly.entity_id
_entity_poly.type
_entity_poly.pdbx_seq_one_letter_code
_entity_poly.pdbx_strand_id
1 'polypeptide(L)' 'MLEEVAKDAWEYGRKFLLQGKVADYIPELGKANPVHFGLCIKTEEQKKHKIKSFNATYTVFM' A
#
# COMPACT_ATOMS: atom_id res chain seq x y z
N MET A 1 -18.45 -7.09 -4.55
CA MET A 1 -18.30 -7.41 -3.11
C MET A 1 -16.85 -7.31 -2.63
N LEU A 2 -15.93 -8.23 -2.97
CA LEU A 2 -14.53 -8.18 -2.47
C LEU A 2 -13.80 -6.88 -2.89
N GLU A 3 -13.92 -6.49 -4.15
CA GLU A 3 -13.28 -5.27 -4.67
C GLU A 3 -13.84 -3.99 -4.04
N GLU A 4 -15.13 -3.99 -3.68
CA GLU A 4 -15.79 -2.85 -3.02
C GLU A 4 -15.33 -2.71 -1.58
N VAL A 5 -15.33 -3.82 -0.82
CA VAL A 5 -14.83 -3.85 0.56
C VAL A 5 -13.36 -3.44 0.60
N ALA A 6 -12.55 -3.95 -0.33
CA ALA A 6 -11.14 -3.65 -0.35
C ALA A 6 -10.84 -2.22 -0.88
N LYS A 7 -11.73 -1.62 -1.68
CA LYS A 7 -11.70 -0.19 -2.02
C LYS A 7 -12.07 0.67 -0.81
N ASP A 8 -13.09 0.29 -0.06
CA ASP A 8 -13.50 0.99 1.17
C ASP A 8 -12.37 0.97 2.23
N ALA A 9 -11.76 -0.20 2.44
CA ALA A 9 -10.59 -0.35 3.29
C ALA A 9 -9.41 0.51 2.80
N TRP A 10 -9.23 0.62 1.47
CA TRP A 10 -8.19 1.48 0.89
C TRP A 10 -8.48 2.97 1.15
N GLU A 11 -9.72 3.42 0.98
CA GLU A 11 -10.14 4.80 1.25
C GLU A 11 -10.06 5.15 2.74
N TYR A 12 -10.41 4.21 3.62
CA TYR A 12 -10.24 4.36 5.06
C TYR A 12 -8.76 4.51 5.44
N GLY A 13 -7.90 3.57 5.00
CA GLY A 13 -6.46 3.61 5.29
C GLY A 13 -5.78 4.88 4.78
N ARG A 14 -6.22 5.41 3.64
CA ARG A 14 -5.69 6.65 3.05
C ARG A 14 -5.79 7.85 4.01
N LYS A 15 -6.81 7.90 4.87
CA LYS A 15 -7.02 9.00 5.83
C LYS A 15 -5.91 9.10 6.87
N PHE A 16 -5.21 7.99 7.13
CA PHE A 16 -4.17 7.91 8.16
C PHE A 16 -2.75 8.11 7.59
N LEU A 17 -2.56 8.16 6.27
CA LEU A 17 -1.22 8.25 5.65
C LEU A 17 -0.42 9.48 6.08
N LEU A 18 -1.10 10.60 6.35
CA LEU A 18 -0.45 11.84 6.79
C LEU A 18 -0.11 11.87 8.29
N GLN A 19 -0.56 10.88 9.06
CA GLN A 19 -0.25 10.78 10.49
C GLN A 19 1.10 10.10 10.75
N GLY A 20 1.63 9.36 9.77
CA GLY A 20 2.91 8.68 9.86
C GLY A 20 4.08 9.50 9.29
N LYS A 21 5.30 9.01 9.54
CA LYS A 21 6.54 9.53 8.95
C LYS A 21 7.26 8.39 8.23
N VAL A 22 7.88 8.68 7.08
CA VAL A 22 8.78 7.73 6.41
C VAL A 22 10.03 7.48 7.26
N ALA A 23 10.60 6.29 7.15
CA ALA A 23 11.84 5.94 7.82
C ALA A 23 12.99 6.83 7.32
N ASP A 24 13.48 7.75 8.16
CA ASP A 24 14.53 8.70 7.80
C ASP A 24 15.96 8.26 8.18
N TYR A 25 16.11 7.16 8.92
CA TYR A 25 17.41 6.60 9.28
C TYR A 25 18.16 5.95 8.10
N ILE A 26 17.43 5.55 7.05
CA ILE A 26 18.00 5.10 5.76
C ILE A 26 17.74 6.20 4.72
N PRO A 27 18.78 6.85 4.17
CA PRO A 27 18.62 7.99 3.27
C PRO A 27 17.76 7.71 2.03
N GLU A 28 17.80 6.48 1.51
CA GLU A 28 16.99 6.07 0.36
C GLU A 28 15.50 5.94 0.69
N LEU A 29 15.17 5.49 1.91
CA LEU A 29 13.78 5.37 2.37
C LEU A 29 13.20 6.72 2.81
N GLY A 30 14.03 7.65 3.28
CA GLY A 30 13.60 9.00 3.61
C GLY A 30 13.08 9.78 2.39
N LYS A 31 13.41 9.33 1.17
CA LYS A 31 12.90 9.88 -0.10
C LYS A 31 11.62 9.21 -0.58
N ALA A 32 11.14 8.17 0.12
CA ALA A 32 9.92 7.48 -0.25
C ALA A 32 8.70 8.42 -0.17
N ASN A 33 7.72 8.19 -1.03
CA ASN A 33 6.50 8.99 -1.04
C ASN A 33 5.57 8.57 0.12
N PRO A 34 5.32 9.44 1.13
CA PRO A 34 4.52 9.10 2.32
C PRO A 34 3.04 8.86 2.01
N VAL A 35 2.53 9.36 0.89
CA VAL A 35 1.12 9.16 0.48
C VAL A 35 0.94 7.98 -0.47
N HIS A 36 2.00 7.22 -0.73
CA HIS A 36 1.95 6.07 -1.62
C HIS A 36 1.38 4.85 -0.88
N PHE A 37 0.17 4.44 -1.26
CA PHE A 37 -0.55 3.36 -0.61
C PHE A 37 -1.23 2.46 -1.66
N GLY A 38 -0.94 1.16 -1.61
CA GLY A 38 -1.48 0.18 -2.53
C GLY A 38 -1.90 -1.08 -1.78
N LEU A 39 -2.94 -1.75 -2.29
CA LEU A 39 -3.47 -2.97 -1.70
C LEU A 39 -3.68 -4.01 -2.81
N CYS A 40 -3.20 -5.23 -2.57
CA CYS A 40 -3.40 -6.35 -3.49
C CYS A 40 -3.83 -7.58 -2.70
N ILE A 41 -4.91 -8.20 -3.15
CA ILE A 41 -5.42 -9.47 -2.59
C ILE A 41 -5.17 -10.55 -3.62
N LYS A 42 -4.50 -11.63 -3.22
CA LYS A 42 -4.30 -12.84 -4.02
C LYS A 42 -5.12 -13.96 -3.38
N THR A 43 -6.08 -14.50 -4.12
CA THR A 43 -6.86 -15.67 -3.66
C THR A 43 -6.11 -16.98 -3.99
N GLU A 44 -6.53 -18.09 -3.39
CA GLU A 44 -5.97 -19.43 -3.65
C GLU A 44 -6.10 -19.85 -5.13
N GLU A 45 -7.14 -19.36 -5.81
CA GLU A 45 -7.33 -19.50 -7.26
C GLU A 45 -6.33 -18.67 -8.10
N GLN A 46 -5.32 -18.07 -7.46
CA GLN A 46 -4.34 -17.17 -8.07
C GLN A 46 -4.93 -15.92 -8.71
N LYS A 47 -6.22 -15.62 -8.47
CA LYS A 47 -6.85 -14.41 -8.95
C LYS A 47 -6.32 -13.22 -8.15
N LYS A 48 -5.72 -12.26 -8.86
CA LYS A 48 -5.16 -11.04 -8.28
C LYS A 48 -6.20 -9.93 -8.40
N HIS A 49 -6.70 -9.47 -7.26
CA HIS A 49 -7.51 -8.27 -7.16
C HIS A 49 -6.60 -7.10 -6.77
N LYS A 50 -6.37 -6.18 -7.72
CA LYS A 50 -5.44 -5.07 -7.56
C LYS A 50 -6.20 -3.80 -7.25
N ILE A 51 -5.95 -3.20 -6.09
CA ILE A 51 -6.57 -1.95 -5.66
C ILE A 51 -5.49 -0.88 -5.55
N LYS A 52 -5.29 -0.20 -6.68
CA LYS A 52 -4.39 0.94 -6.94
C LYS A 52 -2.91 0.78 -6.51
N SER A 53 -2.05 1.59 -7.14
CA SER A 53 -0.58 1.63 -6.93
C SER A 53 0.12 0.26 -6.89
N PHE A 54 -0.09 -0.54 -7.93
CA PHE A 54 0.50 -1.86 -8.06
C PHE A 54 1.92 -1.86 -8.69
N ASN A 55 2.40 -0.72 -9.17
CA ASN A 55 3.61 -0.67 -10.03
C ASN A 55 4.86 -0.09 -9.35
N ALA A 56 4.89 -0.09 -8.01
CA ALA A 56 6.09 0.28 -7.27
C ALA A 56 6.76 -0.97 -6.69
N THR A 57 8.09 -1.00 -6.79
CA THR A 57 8.93 -2.02 -6.15
C THR A 57 9.24 -1.55 -4.73
N TYR A 58 9.18 -2.47 -3.76
CA TYR A 58 9.46 -2.19 -2.36
C TYR A 58 10.55 -3.12 -1.82
N THR A 59 11.32 -2.61 -0.86
CA THR A 59 12.27 -3.40 -0.07
C THR A 59 11.52 -4.10 1.06
N VAL A 60 11.70 -5.42 1.19
CA VAL A 60 11.12 -6.21 2.28
C VAL A 60 12.10 -6.22 3.46
N PHE A 61 11.65 -5.77 4.62
CA PHE A 61 12.38 -5.92 5.88
C PHE A 61 11.99 -7.26 6.52
N MET A 62 12.98 -8.04 6.94
CA MET A 62 12.82 -9.29 7.70
C MET A 62 13.29 -9.11 9.14
#